data_AF-A0AAE7TFI3-F1
#
_entry.id   AF-A0AAE7TFI3-F1
#
_cell.length_a   1.000
_cell.length_b   1.000
_cell.length_c   1.000
_cell.angle_alpha   90.00
_cell.angle_beta   90.00
_cell.angle_gamma   90.00
#
_symmetry.space_group_name_H-M   'P 1'
#
loop_
_entity.id
_entity.type
_entity.pdbx_description
1 polymer ?
#
loop_
_entity_poly.entity_id
_entity_poly.type
_entity_poly.pdbx_seq_one_letter_code
_entity_poly.pdbx_strand_id
1 'polypeptide(L)'
;MEVIPTNQRLRPGQTKAESVLHTLYEDHGEGHLVLLLRTLLETEGNSLHINDFVLRGLSDVMLAHPEWPQKGLAWLEAFDSIDLGQIRAQARASRGVLPQRYGVAAGLFRELANIFAAPPKAERPSPAKKLPRSVTRVAENRAKIELGRKLLALRERTPNNRKFGELVRTQFDIDAGRAAEAMRVCRLYGDRDEISSRMSWAGLLALSASTLPDDARIGLEGRITIGERISLRRIAEAQMKR
;
A
#
# COMPACT_ATOMS: atom_id res chain seq x y z
N MET A 1 1.48 -24.88 -42.31
CA MET A 1 0.55 -23.80 -42.72
C MET A 1 0.62 -23.67 -44.23
N GLU A 2 -0.51 -23.59 -44.92
CA GLU A 2 -0.56 -23.48 -46.39
C GLU A 2 -1.05 -22.09 -46.79
N VAL A 3 -0.34 -21.41 -47.69
CA VAL A 3 -0.74 -20.11 -48.23
C VAL A 3 -1.66 -20.35 -49.42
N ILE A 4 -2.87 -19.79 -49.38
CA ILE A 4 -3.88 -19.97 -50.44
C ILE A 4 -4.19 -18.66 -51.18
N PRO A 5 -4.60 -18.73 -52.47
CA PRO A 5 -5.01 -17.56 -53.23
C PRO A 5 -6.23 -16.83 -52.64
N THR A 6 -6.32 -15.52 -52.87
CA THR A 6 -7.32 -14.62 -52.26
C THR A 6 -8.78 -14.99 -52.55
N ASN A 7 -9.06 -15.77 -53.60
CA ASN A 7 -10.40 -16.15 -54.03
C ASN A 7 -10.95 -17.45 -53.40
N GLN A 8 -10.20 -18.17 -52.56
CA GLN A 8 -10.63 -19.45 -51.97
C GLN A 8 -11.13 -19.32 -50.51
N ARG A 9 -12.01 -20.22 -50.05
CA ARG A 9 -12.51 -20.21 -48.65
C ARG A 9 -11.47 -20.85 -47.71
N LEU A 10 -11.12 -20.15 -46.62
CA LEU A 10 -10.11 -20.58 -45.65
C LEU A 10 -10.54 -21.84 -44.89
N ARG A 11 -9.62 -22.79 -44.72
CA ARG A 11 -9.69 -23.91 -43.78
C ARG A 11 -8.71 -23.69 -42.60
N PRO A 12 -8.88 -24.39 -41.46
CA PRO A 12 -7.90 -24.34 -40.38
C PRO A 12 -6.48 -24.60 -40.90
N GLY A 13 -5.51 -23.76 -40.51
CA GLY A 13 -4.12 -23.88 -40.94
C GLY A 13 -3.77 -23.27 -42.30
N GLN A 14 -4.72 -22.58 -42.96
CA GLN A 14 -4.50 -21.84 -44.20
C GLN A 14 -4.54 -20.32 -43.98
N THR A 15 -3.79 -19.55 -44.76
CA THR A 15 -3.84 -18.07 -44.74
C THR A 15 -3.69 -17.48 -46.13
N LYS A 16 -4.20 -16.26 -46.31
CA LYS A 16 -4.04 -15.45 -47.54
C LYS A 16 -3.01 -14.33 -47.38
N ALA A 17 -2.40 -14.24 -46.19
CA ALA A 17 -1.58 -13.11 -45.76
C ALA A 17 -0.11 -13.25 -46.18
N GLU A 18 0.18 -13.75 -47.38
CA GLU A 18 1.55 -14.08 -47.82
C GLU A 18 2.51 -12.88 -47.71
N SER A 19 2.08 -11.73 -48.24
CA SER A 19 2.88 -10.50 -48.21
C SER A 19 3.13 -10.02 -46.78
N VAL A 20 2.15 -10.17 -45.88
CA VAL A 20 2.29 -9.79 -44.47
C VAL A 20 3.29 -10.69 -43.76
N LEU A 21 3.26 -12.00 -44.03
CA LEU A 21 4.22 -12.94 -43.44
C LEU A 21 5.65 -12.64 -43.90
N HIS A 22 5.83 -12.34 -45.19
CA HIS A 22 7.13 -11.91 -45.71
C HIS A 22 7.59 -10.60 -45.05
N THR A 23 6.71 -9.60 -44.91
CA THR A 23 7.06 -8.35 -44.21
C THR A 23 7.47 -8.62 -42.77
N LEU A 24 6.71 -9.43 -42.02
CA LEU A 24 7.01 -9.73 -40.62
C LEU A 24 8.31 -10.53 -40.47
N TYR A 25 8.63 -11.40 -41.43
CA TYR A 25 9.91 -12.11 -41.48
C TYR A 25 11.09 -11.15 -41.64
N GLU A 26 11.01 -10.25 -42.62
CA GLU A 26 12.06 -9.26 -42.89
C GLU A 26 12.24 -8.29 -41.72
N ASP A 27 11.13 -7.80 -41.14
CA ASP A 27 11.17 -6.76 -40.10
C ASP A 27 11.59 -7.29 -38.71
N HIS A 28 11.27 -8.55 -38.39
CA HIS A 28 11.39 -9.09 -37.02
C HIS A 28 12.11 -10.45 -36.93
N GLY A 29 12.45 -11.06 -38.05
CA GLY A 29 13.19 -12.31 -38.13
C GLY A 29 12.34 -13.57 -37.94
N GLU A 30 12.98 -14.72 -38.23
CA GLU A 30 12.34 -16.04 -38.21
C GLU A 30 11.75 -16.40 -36.85
N GLY A 31 12.49 -16.16 -35.75
CA GLY A 31 12.07 -16.56 -34.41
C GLY A 31 10.75 -15.90 -33.98
N HIS A 32 10.57 -14.62 -34.32
CA HIS A 32 9.32 -13.90 -34.06
C HIS A 32 8.16 -14.47 -34.88
N LEU A 33 8.39 -14.70 -36.17
CA LEU A 33 7.38 -15.25 -37.07
C LEU A 33 6.93 -16.66 -36.64
N VAL A 34 7.88 -17.51 -36.27
CA VAL A 34 7.60 -18.87 -35.79
C VAL A 34 6.73 -18.81 -34.53
N LEU A 35 7.08 -17.98 -33.55
CA LEU A 35 6.32 -17.86 -32.30
C LEU A 35 4.90 -17.30 -32.53
N LEU A 36 4.77 -16.31 -33.41
CA LEU A 36 3.49 -15.74 -33.82
C LEU A 36 2.59 -16.81 -34.46
N LEU A 37 3.10 -17.55 -35.43
CA LEU A 37 2.35 -18.61 -36.13
C LEU A 37 2.01 -19.76 -35.18
N ARG A 38 2.94 -20.14 -34.32
CA ARG A 38 2.73 -21.17 -33.30
C ARG A 38 1.58 -20.81 -32.37
N THR A 39 1.55 -19.56 -31.89
CA THR A 39 0.47 -19.05 -31.04
C THR A 39 -0.90 -19.18 -31.73
N LEU A 40 -1.01 -18.82 -33.00
CA LEU A 40 -2.29 -18.85 -33.72
C LEU A 40 -2.72 -20.26 -34.17
N LEU A 41 -1.77 -21.17 -34.37
CA LEU A 41 -2.03 -22.52 -34.89
C LEU A 41 -2.21 -23.57 -33.80
N GLU A 42 -1.50 -23.44 -32.68
CA GLU A 42 -1.52 -24.42 -31.58
C GLU A 42 -2.59 -24.10 -30.52
N THR A 43 -3.23 -22.93 -30.57
CA THR A 43 -4.29 -22.55 -29.62
C THR A 43 -5.69 -22.90 -30.14
N GLU A 44 -6.57 -23.34 -29.25
CA GLU A 44 -7.90 -23.84 -29.59
C GLU A 44 -8.81 -22.70 -30.08
N GLY A 45 -9.62 -22.96 -31.11
CA GLY A 45 -10.59 -21.98 -31.64
C GLY A 45 -10.02 -20.83 -32.49
N ASN A 46 -8.71 -20.61 -32.47
CA ASN A 46 -8.07 -19.42 -33.07
C ASN A 46 -7.59 -19.62 -34.52
N SER A 47 -7.43 -20.86 -34.96
CA SER A 47 -6.87 -21.23 -36.27
C SER A 47 -7.69 -20.77 -37.48
N LEU A 48 -8.99 -20.45 -37.30
CA LEU A 48 -9.88 -19.92 -38.33
C LEU A 48 -9.82 -18.38 -38.48
N HIS A 49 -9.08 -17.70 -37.62
CA HIS A 49 -9.05 -16.23 -37.56
C HIS A 49 -7.76 -15.60 -38.08
N ILE A 50 -6.84 -16.41 -38.62
CA ILE A 50 -5.57 -15.97 -39.20
C ILE A 50 -5.83 -15.06 -40.42
N ASN A 51 -5.55 -13.77 -40.26
CA ASN A 51 -5.62 -12.76 -41.31
C ASN A 51 -4.62 -11.63 -41.02
N ASP A 52 -4.44 -10.74 -41.99
CA ASP A 52 -3.50 -9.63 -41.97
C ASP A 52 -3.59 -8.76 -40.70
N PHE A 53 -4.80 -8.45 -40.23
CA PHE A 53 -5.01 -7.60 -39.06
C PHE A 53 -4.67 -8.32 -37.76
N VAL A 54 -4.96 -9.61 -37.67
CA VAL A 54 -4.64 -10.45 -36.51
C VAL A 54 -3.14 -10.69 -36.43
N LEU A 55 -2.50 -11.03 -37.55
CA LEU A 55 -1.05 -11.22 -37.62
C LEU A 55 -0.31 -9.96 -37.19
N ARG A 56 -0.67 -8.81 -37.76
CA ARG A 56 -0.02 -7.52 -37.44
C ARG A 56 -0.36 -7.06 -36.02
N GLY A 57 -1.61 -7.19 -35.58
CA GLY A 57 -2.03 -6.74 -34.25
C GLY A 57 -1.43 -7.59 -33.12
N LEU A 58 -1.33 -8.91 -33.31
CA LEU A 58 -0.63 -9.78 -32.36
C LEU A 58 0.88 -9.53 -32.36
N SER A 59 1.48 -9.35 -33.53
CA SER A 59 2.89 -8.94 -33.63
C SER A 59 3.16 -7.64 -32.86
N ASP A 60 2.30 -6.64 -32.96
CA ASP A 60 2.42 -5.37 -32.22
C ASP A 60 2.43 -5.61 -30.70
N VAL A 61 1.55 -6.48 -30.20
CA VAL A 61 1.47 -6.80 -28.76
C VAL A 61 2.73 -7.56 -28.31
N MET A 62 3.19 -8.54 -29.09
CA MET A 62 4.40 -9.30 -28.76
C MET A 62 5.65 -8.42 -28.72
N LEU A 63 5.74 -7.41 -29.58
CA LEU A 63 6.85 -6.45 -29.60
C LEU A 63 6.76 -5.44 -28.45
N ALA A 64 5.55 -5.02 -28.08
CA ALA A 64 5.34 -4.09 -26.97
C ALA A 64 5.53 -4.75 -25.60
N HIS A 65 5.21 -6.04 -25.50
CA HIS A 65 5.28 -6.85 -24.27
C HIS A 65 6.06 -8.14 -24.52
N PRO A 66 7.39 -8.05 -24.78
CA PRO A 66 8.19 -9.25 -25.04
C PRO A 66 8.09 -10.25 -23.88
N GLU A 67 7.97 -9.78 -22.64
CA GLU A 67 7.90 -10.62 -21.44
C GLU A 67 6.71 -11.58 -21.38
N TRP A 68 5.66 -11.37 -22.19
CA TRP A 68 4.49 -12.25 -22.22
C TRP A 68 4.76 -13.53 -23.01
N PRO A 69 5.19 -13.50 -24.29
CA PRO A 69 5.58 -14.70 -25.01
C PRO A 69 6.66 -15.55 -24.30
N GLN A 70 7.56 -14.94 -23.51
CA GLN A 70 8.56 -15.70 -22.74
C GLN A 70 7.99 -16.51 -21.58
N LYS A 71 6.69 -16.38 -21.25
CA LYS A 71 6.03 -17.23 -20.25
C LYS A 71 5.76 -18.66 -20.74
N GLY A 72 6.14 -18.99 -21.98
CA GLY A 72 6.12 -20.35 -22.50
C GLY A 72 4.70 -20.91 -22.59
N LEU A 73 4.41 -22.02 -21.91
CA LEU A 73 3.11 -22.66 -21.97
C LEU A 73 1.96 -21.74 -21.49
N ALA A 74 2.20 -20.92 -20.46
CA ALA A 74 1.20 -19.98 -19.95
C ALA A 74 0.80 -18.92 -20.99
N TRP A 75 1.64 -18.64 -21.98
CA TRP A 75 1.28 -17.81 -23.12
C TRP A 75 0.25 -18.49 -24.02
N LEU A 76 0.45 -19.77 -24.36
CA LEU A 76 -0.49 -20.53 -25.18
C LEU A 76 -1.82 -20.74 -24.45
N GLU A 77 -1.78 -21.13 -23.17
CA GLU A 77 -2.97 -21.29 -22.32
C GLU A 77 -3.79 -20.01 -22.20
N ALA A 78 -3.14 -18.84 -22.16
CA ALA A 78 -3.83 -17.56 -22.17
C ALA A 78 -4.64 -17.38 -23.47
N PHE A 79 -4.08 -17.76 -24.62
CA PHE A 79 -4.77 -17.65 -25.91
C PHE A 79 -5.92 -18.65 -26.07
N ASP A 80 -5.87 -19.81 -25.42
CA ASP A 80 -7.00 -20.75 -25.38
C ASP A 80 -8.24 -20.14 -24.68
N SER A 81 -8.01 -19.17 -23.78
CA SER A 81 -9.10 -18.44 -23.11
C SER A 81 -9.58 -17.18 -23.85
N ILE A 82 -8.91 -16.77 -24.93
CA ILE A 82 -9.20 -15.54 -25.67
C ILE A 82 -10.05 -15.84 -26.90
N ASP A 83 -11.23 -15.21 -26.99
CA ASP A 83 -12.05 -15.25 -28.19
C ASP A 83 -11.56 -14.22 -29.25
N LEU A 84 -10.66 -14.67 -30.14
CA LEU A 84 -10.18 -13.84 -31.25
C LEU A 84 -11.30 -13.45 -32.24
N GLY A 85 -12.34 -14.26 -32.36
CA GLY A 85 -13.49 -13.98 -33.21
C GLY A 85 -14.24 -12.74 -32.72
N GLN A 86 -14.49 -12.66 -31.42
CA GLN A 86 -15.12 -11.52 -30.76
C GLN A 86 -14.25 -10.26 -30.87
N ILE A 87 -12.95 -10.35 -30.59
CA ILE A 87 -12.02 -9.21 -30.71
C ILE A 87 -12.04 -8.66 -32.14
N ARG A 88 -12.00 -9.54 -33.14
CA ARG A 88 -12.06 -9.15 -34.55
C ARG A 88 -13.40 -8.51 -34.92
N ALA A 89 -14.51 -9.04 -34.42
CA ALA A 89 -15.84 -8.47 -34.66
C ALA A 89 -15.94 -7.05 -34.09
N GLN A 90 -15.44 -6.84 -32.86
CA GLN A 90 -15.38 -5.52 -32.23
C GLN A 90 -14.48 -4.55 -33.01
N ALA A 91 -13.27 -4.98 -33.39
CA ALA A 91 -12.34 -4.17 -34.17
C ALA A 91 -12.91 -3.79 -35.56
N ARG A 92 -13.73 -4.66 -36.16
CA ARG A 92 -14.44 -4.35 -37.40
C ARG A 92 -15.54 -3.32 -37.18
N ALA A 93 -16.31 -3.46 -36.11
CA ALA A 93 -17.38 -2.52 -35.76
C ALA A 93 -16.82 -1.11 -35.46
N SER A 94 -15.64 -1.02 -34.85
CA SER A 94 -14.97 0.24 -34.53
C SER A 94 -14.11 0.81 -35.66
N ARG A 95 -14.15 0.26 -36.88
CA ARG A 95 -13.25 0.66 -37.99
C ARG A 95 -13.42 2.13 -38.41
N GLY A 96 -14.57 2.74 -38.14
CA GLY A 96 -14.81 4.17 -38.38
C GLY A 96 -14.06 5.10 -37.41
N VAL A 97 -13.58 4.58 -36.27
CA VAL A 97 -12.86 5.33 -35.24
C VAL A 97 -11.35 5.09 -35.35
N LEU A 98 -10.93 3.83 -35.57
CA LEU A 98 -9.52 3.47 -35.70
C LEU A 98 -9.30 2.34 -36.71
N PRO A 99 -8.12 2.26 -37.35
CA PRO A 99 -7.76 1.15 -38.22
C PRO A 99 -7.88 -0.20 -37.50
N GLN A 100 -8.39 -1.21 -38.21
CA GLN A 100 -8.75 -2.50 -37.64
C GLN A 100 -7.56 -3.24 -36.97
N ARG A 101 -6.33 -3.08 -37.49
CA ARG A 101 -5.09 -3.58 -36.86
C ARG A 101 -4.97 -3.12 -35.41
N TYR A 102 -5.12 -1.82 -35.18
CA TYR A 102 -5.01 -1.23 -33.84
C TYR A 102 -6.19 -1.63 -32.94
N GLY A 103 -7.39 -1.81 -33.52
CA GLY A 103 -8.53 -2.37 -32.78
C GLY A 103 -8.28 -3.78 -32.29
N VAL A 104 -7.67 -4.64 -33.13
CA VAL A 104 -7.28 -6.00 -32.73
C VAL A 104 -6.17 -5.97 -31.68
N ALA A 105 -5.13 -5.16 -31.87
CA ALA A 105 -4.04 -5.02 -30.91
C ALA A 105 -4.54 -4.55 -29.53
N ALA A 106 -5.44 -3.56 -29.50
CA ALA A 106 -6.03 -3.06 -28.25
C ALA A 106 -6.88 -4.11 -27.55
N GLY A 107 -7.68 -4.88 -28.29
CA GLY A 107 -8.46 -5.99 -27.72
C GLY A 107 -7.57 -7.09 -27.15
N LEU A 108 -6.56 -7.52 -27.89
CA LEU A 108 -5.56 -8.49 -27.43
C LEU A 108 -4.83 -8.02 -26.18
N PHE A 109 -4.35 -6.76 -26.18
CA PHE A 109 -3.70 -6.17 -25.02
C PHE A 109 -4.60 -6.20 -23.80
N ARG A 110 -5.88 -5.84 -23.93
CA ARG A 110 -6.82 -5.85 -22.80
C ARG A 110 -6.94 -7.24 -22.17
N GLU A 111 -7.16 -8.27 -22.98
CA GLU A 111 -7.32 -9.64 -22.45
C GLU A 111 -6.03 -10.14 -21.82
N LEU A 112 -4.90 -9.98 -22.50
CA LEU A 112 -3.59 -10.42 -22.01
C LEU A 112 -3.14 -9.65 -20.77
N ALA A 113 -3.41 -8.35 -20.70
CA ALA A 113 -3.12 -7.54 -19.52
C ALA A 113 -3.96 -7.97 -18.31
N ASN A 114 -5.19 -8.48 -18.51
CA ASN A 114 -6.00 -9.04 -17.43
C ASN A 114 -5.45 -10.40 -16.96
N ILE A 115 -5.06 -11.26 -17.89
CA ILE A 115 -4.54 -12.61 -17.59
C ILE A 115 -3.16 -12.53 -16.93
N PHE A 116 -2.27 -11.67 -17.45
CA PHE A 116 -0.92 -11.47 -16.94
C PHE A 116 -0.80 -10.29 -15.97
N ALA A 117 -1.93 -9.74 -15.52
CA ALA A 117 -1.92 -8.72 -14.48
C ALA A 117 -1.13 -9.27 -13.28
N ALA A 118 -0.10 -8.54 -12.85
CA ALA A 118 0.37 -8.73 -11.49
C ALA A 118 -0.85 -8.52 -10.57
N PRO A 119 -1.05 -9.36 -9.52
CA PRO A 119 -2.19 -9.21 -8.62
C PRO A 119 -2.29 -7.73 -8.22
N PRO A 120 -3.49 -7.12 -8.27
CA PRO A 120 -3.64 -5.69 -8.05
C PRO A 120 -2.90 -5.35 -6.77
N LYS A 121 -1.92 -4.46 -6.88
CA LYS A 121 -1.15 -3.97 -5.74
C LYS A 121 -2.19 -3.38 -4.81
N ALA A 122 -2.57 -4.12 -3.77
CA ALA A 122 -3.67 -3.76 -2.89
C ALA A 122 -3.55 -2.28 -2.57
N GLU A 123 -4.51 -1.48 -3.03
CA GLU A 123 -4.52 -0.05 -2.74
C GLU A 123 -4.45 0.05 -1.23
N ARG A 124 -3.31 0.51 -0.72
CA ARG A 124 -3.18 0.77 0.71
C ARG A 124 -4.26 1.81 1.00
N PRO A 125 -5.22 1.55 1.90
CA PRO A 125 -6.23 2.54 2.22
C PRO A 125 -5.52 3.83 2.56
N SER A 126 -5.92 4.92 1.89
CA SER A 126 -5.38 6.25 2.16
C SER A 126 -5.43 6.47 3.67
N PRO A 127 -4.31 6.80 4.33
CA PRO A 127 -4.28 6.85 5.79
C PRO A 127 -5.35 7.83 6.25
N ALA A 128 -6.29 7.34 7.06
CA ALA A 128 -7.36 8.15 7.63
C ALA A 128 -6.78 9.44 8.19
N LYS A 129 -7.47 10.58 7.97
CA LYS A 129 -7.04 11.91 8.39
C LYS A 129 -6.72 11.87 9.90
N LYS A 130 -5.43 11.83 10.25
CA LYS A 130 -4.98 11.70 11.64
C LYS A 130 -5.51 12.91 12.42
N LEU A 131 -6.08 12.65 13.60
CA LEU A 131 -6.51 13.71 14.50
C LEU A 131 -5.34 14.68 14.80
N PRO A 132 -5.61 15.98 15.03
CA PRO A 132 -4.56 16.91 15.40
C PRO A 132 -3.77 16.43 16.62
N ARG A 133 -2.45 16.62 16.61
CA ARG A 133 -1.55 16.17 17.70
C ARG A 133 -1.90 16.75 19.06
N SER A 134 -2.55 17.90 19.10
CA SER A 134 -3.09 18.50 20.33
C SER A 134 -4.16 17.60 20.97
N VAL A 135 -5.05 17.03 20.17
CA VAL A 135 -6.14 16.15 20.61
C VAL A 135 -5.59 14.79 21.03
N THR A 136 -4.72 14.18 20.22
CA THR A 136 -4.14 12.87 20.55
C THR A 136 -3.28 12.93 21.82
N ARG A 137 -2.50 13.99 22.01
CA ARG A 137 -1.66 14.18 23.21
C ARG A 137 -2.50 14.26 24.50
N VAL A 138 -3.65 14.94 24.48
CA VAL A 138 -4.51 15.03 25.68
C VAL A 138 -5.03 13.64 26.05
N ALA A 139 -5.47 12.86 25.06
CA ALA A 139 -5.88 11.47 25.27
C ALA A 139 -4.74 10.60 25.79
N GLU A 140 -3.54 10.72 25.21
CA GLU A 140 -2.33 10.00 25.65
C GLU A 140 -1.95 10.36 27.11
N ASN A 141 -1.99 11.65 27.48
CA ASN A 141 -1.72 12.09 28.84
C ASN A 141 -2.74 11.52 29.83
N ARG A 142 -4.04 11.56 29.49
CA ARG A 142 -5.10 10.97 30.33
C ARG A 142 -4.90 9.47 30.53
N ALA A 143 -4.55 8.73 29.48
CA ALA A 143 -4.25 7.30 29.59
C ALA A 143 -3.06 7.01 30.53
N LYS A 144 -2.01 7.84 30.47
CA LYS A 144 -0.84 7.70 31.36
C LYS A 144 -1.14 8.09 32.81
N ILE A 145 -1.99 9.09 33.04
CA ILE A 145 -2.49 9.42 34.39
C ILE A 145 -3.32 8.27 34.94
N GLU A 146 -4.19 7.69 34.12
CA GLU A 146 -5.01 6.54 34.52
C GLU A 146 -4.15 5.31 34.86
N LEU A 147 -3.09 5.06 34.09
CA LEU A 147 -2.06 4.09 34.45
C LEU A 147 -1.44 4.41 35.82
N GLY A 148 -1.07 5.67 36.06
CA GLY A 148 -0.59 6.13 37.36
C GLY A 148 -1.56 5.85 38.51
N ARG A 149 -2.88 6.08 38.32
CA ARG A 149 -3.91 5.75 39.31
C ARG A 149 -3.96 4.25 39.62
N LYS A 150 -3.97 3.41 38.58
CA LYS A 150 -3.95 1.96 38.72
C LYS A 150 -2.70 1.48 39.46
N LEU A 151 -1.54 2.06 39.17
CA LEU A 151 -0.28 1.75 39.84
C LEU A 151 -0.28 2.19 41.31
N LEU A 152 -0.87 3.34 41.64
CA LEU A 152 -1.05 3.79 43.03
C LEU A 152 -1.97 2.84 43.81
N ALA A 153 -3.11 2.46 43.23
CA ALA A 153 -4.03 1.50 43.84
C ALA A 153 -3.37 0.11 44.01
N LEU A 154 -2.58 -0.34 43.03
CA LEU A 154 -1.79 -1.56 43.15
C LEU A 154 -0.75 -1.45 44.26
N ARG A 155 -0.11 -0.28 44.39
CA ARG A 155 0.92 -0.03 45.41
C ARG A 155 0.35 -0.12 46.82
N GLU A 156 -0.83 0.42 47.06
CA GLU A 156 -1.53 0.34 48.36
C GLU A 156 -1.84 -1.10 48.76
N ARG A 157 -2.18 -1.96 47.79
CA ARG A 157 -2.53 -3.37 48.02
C ARG A 157 -1.32 -4.30 48.12
N THR A 158 -0.10 -3.78 47.89
CA THR A 158 1.10 -4.61 47.78
C THR A 158 2.06 -4.42 48.97
N PRO A 159 2.43 -5.49 49.69
CA PRO A 159 3.17 -5.38 50.94
C PRO A 159 4.64 -4.96 50.79
N ASN A 160 5.31 -5.27 49.67
CA ASN A 160 6.73 -4.95 49.49
C ASN A 160 7.08 -4.60 48.03
N ASN A 161 8.25 -3.97 47.85
CA ASN A 161 8.70 -3.45 46.54
C ASN A 161 8.96 -4.57 45.52
N ARG A 162 9.44 -5.74 45.97
CA ARG A 162 9.71 -6.89 45.10
C ARG A 162 8.43 -7.38 44.43
N LYS A 163 7.39 -7.64 45.22
CA LYS A 163 6.08 -8.10 44.74
C LYS A 163 5.40 -7.03 43.90
N PHE A 164 5.57 -5.75 44.24
CA PHE A 164 5.05 -4.65 43.43
C PHE A 164 5.68 -4.62 42.04
N GLY A 165 7.02 -4.67 41.96
CA GLY A 165 7.73 -4.68 40.67
C GLY A 165 7.47 -5.92 39.82
N GLU A 166 7.16 -7.06 40.44
CA GLU A 166 6.68 -8.25 39.74
C GLU A 166 5.29 -8.03 39.15
N LEU A 167 4.32 -7.60 39.96
CA LEU A 167 2.95 -7.35 39.52
C LEU A 167 2.87 -6.26 38.43
N VAL A 168 3.70 -5.22 38.51
CA VAL A 168 3.76 -4.17 37.48
C VAL A 168 4.20 -4.73 36.13
N ARG A 169 5.26 -5.54 36.10
CA ARG A 169 5.76 -6.17 34.86
C ARG A 169 4.73 -7.14 34.29
N THR A 170 4.09 -7.94 35.14
CA THR A 170 3.10 -8.93 34.71
C THR A 170 1.79 -8.29 34.23
N GLN A 171 1.28 -7.25 34.89
CA GLN A 171 -0.04 -6.68 34.59
C GLN A 171 -0.02 -5.57 33.53
N PHE A 172 1.06 -4.79 33.46
CA PHE A 172 1.11 -3.58 32.64
C PHE A 172 2.22 -3.58 31.59
N ASP A 173 3.12 -4.57 31.61
CA ASP A 173 4.26 -4.67 30.68
C ASP A 173 5.11 -3.38 30.60
N ILE A 174 5.41 -2.79 31.76
CA ILE A 174 6.26 -1.60 31.88
C ILE A 174 7.38 -1.83 32.89
N ASP A 175 8.48 -1.12 32.71
CA ASP A 175 9.59 -1.09 33.65
C ASP A 175 9.29 -0.22 34.89
N ALA A 176 10.11 -0.40 35.92
CA ALA A 176 9.95 0.29 37.20
C ALA A 176 10.13 1.81 37.09
N GLY A 177 10.95 2.31 36.17
CA GLY A 177 11.16 3.74 35.93
C GLY A 177 9.89 4.39 35.40
N ARG A 178 9.30 3.82 34.34
CA ARG A 178 8.04 4.29 33.76
C ARG A 178 6.88 4.22 34.75
N ALA A 179 6.84 3.18 35.58
CA ALA A 179 5.85 3.08 36.65
C ALA A 179 6.01 4.19 37.69
N ALA A 180 7.24 4.45 38.16
CA ALA A 180 7.52 5.51 39.13
C ALA A 180 7.21 6.91 38.58
N GLU A 181 7.53 7.17 37.32
CA GLU A 181 7.19 8.40 36.59
C GLU A 181 5.67 8.62 36.52
N ALA A 182 4.93 7.61 36.06
CA ALA A 182 3.47 7.69 35.95
C ALA A 182 2.80 7.92 37.30
N MET A 183 3.25 7.21 38.35
CA MET A 183 2.77 7.40 39.71
C MET A 183 3.07 8.81 40.24
N ARG A 184 4.28 9.34 39.97
CA ARG A 184 4.69 10.68 40.43
C ARG A 184 3.84 11.77 39.79
N VAL A 185 3.66 11.72 38.48
CA VAL A 185 2.80 12.67 37.75
C VAL A 185 1.36 12.55 38.23
N CYS A 186 0.86 11.33 38.42
CA CYS A 186 -0.50 11.12 38.90
C CYS A 186 -0.75 11.68 40.31
N ARG A 187 0.22 11.59 41.23
CA ARG A 187 0.07 12.16 42.59
C ARG A 187 -0.12 13.67 42.58
N LEU A 188 0.51 14.39 41.64
CA LEU A 188 0.44 15.86 41.58
C LEU A 188 -0.67 16.37 40.67
N TYR A 189 -0.92 15.67 39.55
CA TYR A 189 -1.77 16.17 38.47
C TYR A 189 -2.92 15.23 38.09
N GLY A 190 -3.13 14.15 38.85
CA GLY A 190 -4.21 13.20 38.59
C GLY A 190 -5.56 13.88 38.47
N ASP A 191 -5.83 14.80 39.38
CA ASP A 191 -7.12 15.50 39.48
C ASP A 191 -7.06 16.93 38.93
N ARG A 192 -5.96 17.31 38.25
CA ARG A 192 -5.74 18.64 37.67
C ARG A 192 -5.69 18.59 36.14
N ASP A 193 -6.85 18.34 35.51
CA ASP A 193 -6.98 18.27 34.04
C ASP A 193 -6.60 19.60 33.37
N GLU A 194 -6.77 20.73 34.07
CA GLU A 194 -6.40 22.07 33.63
C GLU A 194 -4.88 22.22 33.39
N ILE A 195 -4.05 21.40 34.04
CA ILE A 195 -2.60 21.36 33.80
C ILE A 195 -2.23 20.22 32.85
N SER A 196 -2.77 19.01 33.09
CA SER A 196 -2.37 17.82 32.33
C SER A 196 -2.82 17.83 30.87
N SER A 197 -3.90 18.55 30.54
CA SER A 197 -4.34 18.78 29.15
C SER A 197 -3.48 19.82 28.42
N ARG A 198 -2.86 20.75 29.15
CA ARG A 198 -2.08 21.87 28.59
C ARG A 198 -0.60 21.52 28.41
N MET A 199 -0.04 20.67 29.26
CA MET A 199 1.38 20.29 29.19
C MET A 199 1.64 19.00 28.41
N SER A 200 2.82 18.88 27.79
CA SER A 200 3.26 17.59 27.25
C SER A 200 3.61 16.63 28.40
N TRP A 201 3.61 15.32 28.14
CA TRP A 201 4.05 14.35 29.16
C TRP A 201 5.43 14.66 29.73
N ALA A 202 6.40 15.01 28.87
CA ALA A 202 7.72 15.45 29.31
C ALA A 202 7.67 16.70 30.21
N GLY A 203 6.74 17.62 29.94
CA GLY A 203 6.53 18.80 30.77
C GLY A 203 5.95 18.45 32.14
N LEU A 204 4.99 17.54 32.19
CA LEU A 204 4.44 17.03 33.45
C LEU A 204 5.52 16.32 34.28
N LEU A 205 6.38 15.53 33.64
CA LEU A 205 7.53 14.91 34.30
C LEU A 205 8.48 15.95 34.89
N ALA A 206 8.85 16.97 34.10
CA ALA A 206 9.74 18.03 34.54
C ALA A 206 9.16 18.86 35.69
N LEU A 207 7.86 19.18 35.65
CA LEU A 207 7.18 19.87 36.75
C LEU A 207 7.06 19.00 38.00
N SER A 208 6.90 17.68 37.83
CA SER A 208 6.85 16.72 38.94
C SER A 208 8.22 16.34 39.50
N ALA A 209 9.31 16.82 38.91
CA ALA A 209 10.66 16.45 39.32
C ALA A 209 10.98 17.01 40.70
N SER A 210 11.62 16.20 41.55
CA SER A 210 12.08 16.62 42.88
C SER A 210 13.19 17.67 42.85
N THR A 211 13.80 17.89 41.69
CA THR A 211 14.80 18.94 41.48
C THR A 211 14.18 20.33 41.33
N LEU A 212 12.87 20.43 41.05
CA LEU A 212 12.16 21.70 40.94
C LEU A 212 11.62 22.12 42.32
N PRO A 213 12.03 23.29 42.87
CA PRO A 213 11.51 23.80 44.13
C PRO A 213 9.99 23.99 44.10
N ASP A 214 9.33 23.79 45.24
CA ASP A 214 7.87 23.85 45.35
C ASP A 214 7.32 25.23 44.96
N ASP A 215 7.93 26.31 45.42
CA ASP A 215 7.52 27.69 45.08
C ASP A 215 7.62 27.96 43.57
N ALA A 216 8.71 27.50 42.94
CA ALA A 216 8.91 27.63 41.51
C ALA A 216 7.88 26.81 40.73
N ARG A 217 7.54 25.60 41.19
CA ARG A 217 6.50 24.76 40.60
C ARG A 217 5.14 25.44 40.69
N ILE A 218 4.73 25.89 41.87
CA ILE A 218 3.44 26.58 42.10
C ILE A 218 3.33 27.81 41.19
N GLY A 219 4.39 28.61 41.07
CA GLY A 219 4.43 29.76 40.17
C GLY A 219 4.24 29.39 38.69
N LEU A 220 4.85 28.30 38.24
CA LEU A 220 4.67 27.79 36.87
C LEU A 220 3.26 27.22 36.65
N GLU A 221 2.73 26.46 37.61
CA GLU A 221 1.38 25.89 37.57
C GLU A 221 0.29 26.97 37.51
N GLY A 222 0.41 28.04 38.28
CA GLY A 222 -0.53 29.17 38.24
C GLY A 222 -0.59 29.81 36.84
N ARG A 223 0.56 29.97 36.20
CA ARG A 223 0.65 30.53 34.84
C ARG A 223 0.08 29.60 33.78
N ILE A 224 0.29 28.29 33.90
CA ILE A 224 -0.36 27.29 33.03
C ILE A 224 -1.88 27.35 33.18
N THR A 225 -2.37 27.53 34.40
CA THR A 225 -3.81 27.62 34.70
C THR A 225 -4.46 28.86 34.07
N ILE A 226 -3.73 29.96 33.98
CA ILE A 226 -4.16 31.20 33.29
C ILE A 226 -4.04 31.08 31.76
N GLY A 227 -3.43 30.00 31.26
CA GLY A 227 -3.34 29.70 29.81
C GLY A 227 -2.01 30.07 29.17
N GLU A 228 -1.00 30.47 29.97
CA GLU A 228 0.33 30.75 29.44
C GLU A 228 1.00 29.45 28.94
N ARG A 229 1.60 29.52 27.75
CA ARG A 229 2.40 28.41 27.21
C ARG A 229 3.79 28.40 27.85
N ILE A 230 4.06 27.37 28.64
CA ILE A 230 5.37 27.16 29.28
C ILE A 230 6.18 26.13 28.49
N SER A 231 7.41 26.49 28.13
CA SER A 231 8.35 25.59 27.45
C SER A 231 9.14 24.73 28.45
N LEU A 232 9.63 23.57 27.99
CA LEU A 232 10.50 22.70 28.80
C LEU A 232 11.78 23.41 29.26
N ARG A 233 12.34 24.26 28.40
CA ARG A 233 13.52 25.07 28.73
C ARG A 233 13.28 25.95 29.96
N ARG A 234 12.11 26.58 30.04
CA ARG A 234 11.76 27.45 31.17
C ARG A 234 11.63 26.68 32.48
N ILE A 235 11.12 25.44 32.42
CA ILE A 235 11.06 24.55 33.59
C ILE A 235 12.48 24.14 34.00
N ALA A 236 13.35 23.82 33.05
CA ALA A 236 14.76 23.50 33.32
C ALA A 236 15.53 24.68 33.93
N GLU A 237 15.31 25.91 33.44
CA GLU A 237 15.90 27.12 34.02
C GLU A 237 15.45 27.33 35.48
N ALA A 238 14.19 27.03 35.79
CA ALA A 238 13.68 27.10 37.17
C ALA A 238 14.29 26.03 38.09
N GLN A 239 14.73 24.89 37.55
CA GLN A 239 15.45 23.85 38.32
C GLN A 239 16.89 24.28 38.68
N MET A 240 17.51 25.14 37.86
CA MET A 240 18.90 25.58 38.06
C MET A 240 19.04 26.75 39.05
N LYS A 241 17.96 27.49 39.33
CA LYS A 241 17.96 28.67 40.23
C LYS A 241 17.89 28.31 41.72
N ARG A 242 18.57 27.24 42.13
CA ARG A 242 18.68 26.85 43.54
C ARG A 242 19.43 27.88 44.36
#